data_AF-A0AAJ1YC54-F1
#
_entry.id   AF-A0AAJ1YC54-F1
#
_cell.length_a   1.000
_cell.length_b   1.000
_cell.length_c   1.000
_cell.angle_alpha   90.00
_cell.angle_beta   90.00
_cell.angle_gamma   90.00
#
_symmetry.space_group_name_H-M   'P 1'
#
loop_
_entity.id
_entity.type
_entity.pdbx_description
1 polymer ?
#
loop_
_entity_poly.entity_id
_entity_poly.type
_entity_poly.pdbx_seq_one_letter_code
_entity_poly.pdbx_strand_id
1 'polypeptide(L)' 'MKASFISYYEGYDSRGHTVFNGNGFATIEFDEFIDPKDFAESHCQKMLSIAREKNQEVVRIIIKNLIKL' A
#
# COMPACT_ATOMS: atom_id res chain seq x y z
N MET A 1 -7.29 -17.39 11.10
CA MET A 1 -8.31 -16.43 10.59
C MET A 1 -7.80 -15.75 9.32
N LYS A 2 -8.70 -15.17 8.51
CA LYS A 2 -8.36 -14.50 7.25
C LYS A 2 -9.03 -13.13 7.18
N ALA A 3 -8.30 -12.11 6.75
CA ALA A 3 -8.83 -10.78 6.49
C ALA A 3 -8.35 -10.27 5.14
N SER A 4 -9.25 -9.61 4.42
CA SER A 4 -8.96 -8.99 3.13
C SER A 4 -9.09 -7.48 3.26
N PHE A 5 -8.26 -6.75 2.54
CA PHE A 5 -8.24 -5.29 2.57
C PHE A 5 -8.11 -4.74 1.16
N ILE A 6 -8.82 -3.65 0.90
CA ILE A 6 -8.58 -2.76 -0.24
C ILE A 6 -8.02 -1.44 0.27
N SER A 7 -7.08 -0.87 -0.48
CA SER A 7 -6.43 0.39 -0.16
C SER A 7 -6.40 1.31 -1.36
N TYR A 8 -6.37 2.61 -1.11
CA TYR A 8 -6.18 3.65 -2.11
C TYR A 8 -4.94 4.44 -1.74
N TYR A 9 -4.07 4.71 -2.72
CA TYR A 9 -2.80 5.37 -2.47
C TYR A 9 -2.41 6.35 -3.59
N GLU A 10 -1.66 7.37 -3.18
CA GLU A 10 -1.00 8.34 -4.03
C GLU A 10 0.50 8.02 -4.07
N GLY A 11 1.11 8.06 -5.25
CA GLY A 11 2.54 7.95 -5.47
C GLY A 11 3.15 9.32 -5.79
N TYR A 12 4.30 9.59 -5.18
CA TYR A 12 4.96 10.88 -5.18
C TYR A 12 6.36 10.80 -5.79
N ASP A 13 6.76 11.84 -6.51
CA ASP A 13 8.13 12.03 -7.00
C ASP A 13 9.08 12.55 -5.90
N SER A 14 10.37 12.70 -6.21
CA SER A 14 11.39 13.22 -5.28
C SER A 14 11.17 14.69 -4.88
N ARG A 15 10.30 15.40 -5.57
CA ARG A 15 9.93 16.80 -5.30
C ARG A 15 8.65 16.90 -4.47
N GLY A 16 7.98 15.78 -4.20
CA GLY A 16 6.73 15.72 -3.45
C GLY A 16 5.48 16.00 -4.29
N HIS A 17 5.55 15.93 -5.62
CA HIS A 17 4.37 15.99 -6.47
C HIS A 17 3.72 14.62 -6.63
N THR A 18 2.39 14.59 -6.65
CA THR A 18 1.65 13.37 -6.99
C THR A 18 1.81 13.07 -8.47
N VAL A 19 2.45 11.94 -8.78
CA VAL A 19 2.72 11.47 -10.16
C VAL A 19 2.06 10.13 -10.46
N PHE A 20 1.39 9.53 -9.47
CA PHE A 20 0.71 8.26 -9.61
C PHE A 20 -0.47 8.15 -8.64
N ASN A 21 -1.53 7.48 -9.06
CA ASN A 21 -2.67 7.12 -8.20
C ASN A 21 -3.00 5.66 -8.43
N GLY A 22 -3.25 4.92 -7.36
CA GLY A 22 -3.53 3.49 -7.46
C GLY A 22 -4.36 2.96 -6.31
N ASN A 23 -4.78 1.72 -6.48
CA ASN A 23 -5.40 0.93 -5.45
C ASN A 23 -4.60 -0.36 -5.23
N GLY A 24 -4.67 -0.87 -4.00
CA GLY A 24 -3.97 -2.06 -3.55
C GLY A 24 -4.91 -3.06 -2.93
N PHE A 25 -4.62 -4.35 -3.09
CA PHE A 25 -5.34 -5.44 -2.43
C PHE A 25 -4.36 -6.28 -1.60
N ALA A 26 -4.76 -6.61 -0.38
CA ALA A 26 -4.01 -7.46 0.51
C ALA A 26 -4.93 -8.48 1.18
N THR A 27 -4.43 -9.70 1.29
CA THR A 27 -5.07 -10.76 2.07
C THR A 27 -4.05 -11.26 3.07
N ILE A 28 -4.45 -11.32 4.34
CA ILE A 28 -3.59 -11.78 5.43
C ILE A 28 -4.24 -12.93 6.17
N GLU A 29 -3.41 -13.89 6.52
CA GLU A 29 -3.75 -15.02 7.36
C GLU A 29 -3.03 -14.83 8.70
N PHE A 30 -3.77 -14.99 9.80
CA PHE A 30 -3.31 -14.70 11.16
C PHE A 30 -4.03 -15.62 12.14
N ASP A 31 -3.35 -16.02 13.22
CA ASP A 31 -3.94 -16.93 14.20
C ASP A 31 -4.91 -16.18 15.13
N GLU A 32 -4.40 -15.28 15.97
CA GLU A 32 -5.19 -14.53 16.95
C GLU A 32 -5.21 -13.02 16.69
N PHE A 33 -4.08 -12.42 16.29
CA PHE A 33 -3.95 -10.98 16.09
C PHE A 33 -3.08 -10.66 14.87
N ILE A 34 -3.35 -9.50 14.26
CA ILE A 34 -2.53 -8.92 13.19
C ILE A 34 -1.83 -7.71 13.79
N ASP A 35 -0.49 -7.70 13.79
CA ASP A 35 0.23 -6.46 14.10
C ASP A 35 -0.06 -5.42 13.00
N PRO A 36 -0.76 -4.31 13.31
CA PRO A 36 -1.13 -3.32 12.30
C PRO A 36 0.09 -2.65 11.67
N LYS A 37 1.21 -2.56 12.40
CA LYS A 37 2.43 -1.92 11.92
C LYS A 37 3.13 -2.80 10.90
N ASP A 38 3.28 -4.09 11.19
CA ASP A 38 3.92 -5.04 10.27
C ASP A 38 3.08 -5.19 8.98
N PHE A 39 1.75 -5.22 9.13
CA PHE A 39 0.86 -5.20 7.98
C PHE A 39 1.00 -3.91 7.16
N ALA A 40 0.99 -2.75 7.81
CA ALA A 40 1.10 -1.47 7.12
C ALA A 40 2.44 -1.33 6.38
N GLU A 41 3.55 -1.73 7.01
CA GLU A 41 4.88 -1.66 6.41
C GLU A 41 5.01 -2.58 5.20
N SER A 42 4.65 -3.86 5.34
CA SER A 42 4.71 -4.83 4.24
C SER A 42 3.79 -4.45 3.08
N HIS A 43 2.57 -3.96 3.38
CA HIS A 43 1.63 -3.50 2.37
C HIS A 43 2.12 -2.24 1.65
N CYS A 44 2.71 -1.28 2.38
CA CYS A 44 3.30 -0.09 1.77
C CYS A 44 4.48 -0.42 0.84
N GLN A 45 5.38 -1.32 1.26
CA GLN A 45 6.50 -1.76 0.42
C GLN A 45 6.01 -2.40 -0.88
N LYS A 46 5.00 -3.29 -0.79
CA LYS A 46 4.40 -3.92 -1.96
C LYS A 46 3.78 -2.90 -2.91
N MET A 47 3.01 -1.94 -2.39
CA MET A 47 2.38 -0.91 -3.21
C MET A 47 3.41 0.02 -3.86
N LEU A 48 4.52 0.33 -3.18
CA LEU A 48 5.61 1.10 -3.76
C LEU A 48 6.29 0.34 -4.91
N SER A 49 6.54 -0.95 -4.78
CA SER A 49 7.09 -1.78 -5.87
C SER A 49 6.20 -1.72 -7.11
N ILE A 50 4.90 -1.97 -6.93
CA ILE A 50 3.91 -1.94 -8.02
C ILE A 50 3.82 -0.55 -8.65
N ALA A 51 3.86 0.52 -7.84
CA ALA A 51 3.85 1.88 -8.36
C ALA A 51 5.10 2.16 -9.21
N ARG A 52 6.28 1.69 -8.78
CA ARG A 52 7.56 1.86 -9.49
C ARG A 52 7.66 1.05 -10.77
N GLU A 53 7.04 -0.12 -10.82
CA GLU A 53 6.90 -0.92 -12.04
C GLU A 53 6.12 -0.18 -13.13
N LYS A 54 5.15 0.67 -12.73
CA LYS A 54 4.31 1.45 -13.65
C LYS A 54 4.83 2.85 -13.92
N ASN A 55 5.46 3.48 -12.94
CA ASN A 55 6.09 4.78 -13.04
C ASN A 55 7.35 4.84 -12.16
N GLN A 56 8.53 4.81 -12.81
CA GLN A 56 9.83 4.80 -12.13
C GLN A 56 10.14 6.09 -11.35
N GLU A 57 9.42 7.19 -11.63
CA GLU A 57 9.58 8.46 -10.90
C GLU A 57 9.00 8.41 -9.48
N VAL A 58 8.16 7.40 -9.18
CA VAL A 58 7.59 7.23 -7.84
C VAL A 58 8.69 6.83 -6.86
N VAL A 59 8.94 7.65 -5.85
CA VAL A 59 9.91 7.36 -4.77
C VAL A 59 9.23 7.09 -3.42
N ARG A 60 7.96 7.50 -3.28
CA ARG A 60 7.17 7.35 -2.06
C ARG A 60 5.72 7.09 -2.42
N ILE A 61 5.02 6.34 -1.57
CA ILE A 61 3.57 6.26 -1.59
C ILE A 61 2.96 6.74 -0.27
N ILE A 62 1.70 7.13 -0.30
CA ILE A 62 0.88 7.38 0.88
C ILE A 62 -0.44 6.64 0.71
N ILE A 63 -0.76 5.73 1.62
CA ILE A 63 -2.09 5.13 1.68
C ILE A 63 -3.07 6.16 2.26
N LYS A 64 -4.04 6.56 1.45
CA LYS A 64 -5.08 7.54 1.80
C LYS A 64 -6.30 6.89 2.45
N ASN A 65 -6.52 5.61 2.15
CA ASN A 65 -7.60 4.84 2.74
C ASN A 65 -7.28 3.34 2.75
N LEU A 66 -7.75 2.64 3.77
CA LEU A 66 -7.62 1.20 3.96
C LEU A 66 -8.94 0.66 4.53
N ILE A 67 -9.59 -0.23 3.77
CA ILE A 67 -10.91 -0.77 4.09
C ILE A 67 -10.78 -2.28 4.21
N LYS A 68 -11.28 -2.83 5.31
CA LYS A 68 -11.44 -4.29 5.49
C LYS A 68 -12.66 -4.76 4.70
N LEU A 69 -12.50 -5.86 3.96
CA LEU A 69 -13.53 -6.53 3.16
C LEU A 69 -14.14 -7.71 3.92
#